data_AF-A0A934DY63-F1
#
_entry.id   AF-A0A934DY63-F1
#
_cell.length_a   1.000
_cell.length_b   1.000
_cell.length_c   1.000
_cell.angle_alpha   90.00
_cell.angle_beta   90.00
_cell.angle_gamma   90.00
#
_symmetry.space_group_name_H-M   'P 1'
#
loop_
_entity.id
_entity.type
_entity.pdbx_description
1 polymer ?
#
loop_
_entity_poly.entity_id
_entity_poly.type
_entity_poly.pdbx_seq_one_letter_code
_entity_poly.pdbx_strand_id
1 'polypeptide(L)'
;MPQTCSICQHANVEEINHALVRGEGCGTVAKRFATSKAAVYRHKAHAPAGQMVASPTVVEVARADSLLDEVRKCWQRAERLTSAAETILQEAIDNKDPALALKAIQAVCAPIRETRGLLSLLQEVSERAKAEVSMGDRILGSEEWTRMVNVLCGALEPFPDAYAAVVAAIKRIAADERAAKGGPHA
;
A
#
# COMPACT_ATOMS: atom_id res chain seq x y z
N MET A 1 5.94 -16.59 -46.11
CA MET A 1 5.28 -15.55 -45.30
C MET A 1 5.39 -15.95 -43.83
N PRO A 2 5.84 -15.06 -42.92
CA PRO A 2 5.89 -15.39 -41.49
C PRO A 2 4.47 -15.72 -41.03
N GLN A 3 4.29 -16.90 -40.45
CA GLN A 3 2.99 -17.33 -39.94
C GLN A 3 2.68 -16.50 -38.69
N THR A 4 1.67 -15.63 -38.77
CA THR A 4 1.11 -14.96 -37.60
C THR A 4 0.67 -16.01 -36.59
N CYS A 5 1.12 -15.90 -35.35
CA CYS A 5 0.76 -16.88 -34.34
C CYS A 5 -0.75 -16.84 -34.07
N SER A 6 -1.41 -18.00 -34.17
CA SER A 6 -2.85 -18.12 -33.92
C SER A 6 -3.24 -17.85 -32.46
N ILE A 7 -2.29 -17.91 -31.52
CA ILE A 7 -2.53 -17.57 -30.11
C ILE A 7 -2.45 -16.07 -29.88
N CYS A 8 -1.54 -15.35 -30.56
CA CYS A 8 -1.51 -13.89 -30.52
C CYS A 8 -2.82 -13.24 -31.01
N GLN A 9 -3.57 -13.93 -31.88
CA GLN A 9 -4.87 -13.47 -32.39
C GLN A 9 -6.06 -14.10 -31.65
N HIS A 10 -5.82 -14.89 -30.61
CA HIS A 10 -6.88 -15.56 -29.87
C HIS A 10 -7.63 -14.57 -28.98
N ALA A 11 -8.96 -14.67 -28.92
CA ALA A 11 -9.78 -13.77 -28.10
C ALA A 11 -9.37 -13.76 -26.61
N ASN A 12 -8.89 -14.91 -26.12
CA ASN A 12 -8.44 -15.08 -24.74
C ASN A 12 -6.90 -15.11 -24.62
N VAL A 13 -6.18 -14.38 -25.47
CA VAL A 13 -4.69 -14.36 -25.46
C VAL A 13 -4.12 -14.02 -24.08
N GLU A 14 -4.74 -13.09 -23.36
CA GLU A 14 -4.32 -12.68 -22.01
C GLU A 14 -4.45 -13.83 -20.98
N GLU A 15 -5.54 -14.58 -21.01
CA GLU A 15 -5.73 -15.72 -20.10
C GLU A 15 -4.78 -16.88 -20.43
N ILE A 16 -4.47 -17.09 -21.71
CA ILE A 16 -3.48 -18.06 -22.17
C ILE A 16 -2.08 -17.66 -21.68
N ASN A 17 -1.70 -16.39 -21.84
CA ASN A 17 -0.44 -15.86 -21.33
C ASN A 17 -0.33 -16.06 -19.82
N HIS A 18 -1.38 -15.71 -19.08
CA HIS A 18 -1.42 -15.86 -17.63
C HIS A 18 -1.25 -17.33 -17.19
N ALA A 19 -1.93 -18.27 -17.85
CA ALA A 19 -1.79 -19.70 -17.54
C ALA A 19 -0.35 -20.18 -17.77
N LEU A 20 0.30 -19.71 -18.84
CA LEU A 20 1.68 -20.04 -19.15
C LEU A 20 2.69 -19.42 -18.16
N VAL A 21 2.44 -18.20 -17.68
CA VAL A 21 3.26 -17.52 -16.67
C VAL A 21 3.15 -18.19 -15.31
N ARG A 22 1.96 -18.70 -14.94
CA ARG A 22 1.76 -19.55 -13.75
C ARG A 22 2.44 -20.92 -13.83
N GLY A 23 3.09 -21.24 -14.95
CA GLY A 23 3.76 -22.52 -15.16
C GLY A 23 2.81 -23.66 -15.49
N GLU A 24 1.55 -23.39 -15.88
CA GLU A 24 0.63 -24.43 -16.31
C GLU A 24 1.17 -25.16 -17.56
N GLY A 25 1.01 -26.48 -17.60
CA GLY A 25 1.51 -27.29 -18.69
C GLY A 25 0.83 -26.94 -20.02
N CYS A 26 1.62 -26.81 -21.11
CA CYS A 26 1.10 -26.42 -22.44
C CYS A 26 -0.04 -27.33 -22.94
N GLY A 27 -0.09 -28.60 -22.51
CA GLY A 27 -1.18 -29.52 -22.83
C GLY A 27 -2.49 -29.21 -22.10
N THR A 28 -2.41 -28.76 -20.85
CA THR A 28 -3.57 -28.34 -20.05
C THR A 28 -4.16 -27.05 -20.60
N VAL A 29 -3.30 -26.08 -20.91
CA VAL A 29 -3.69 -24.81 -21.54
C VAL A 29 -4.34 -25.05 -22.90
N ALA A 30 -3.74 -25.91 -23.75
CA ALA A 30 -4.29 -26.26 -25.05
C ALA A 30 -5.71 -26.83 -24.96
N LYS A 31 -5.95 -27.77 -24.04
CA LYS A 31 -7.29 -28.35 -23.81
C LYS A 31 -8.29 -27.32 -23.32
N ARG A 32 -7.90 -26.46 -22.37
CA ARG A 32 -8.77 -25.45 -21.76
C ARG A 32 -9.28 -24.42 -22.78
N PHE A 33 -8.43 -24.02 -23.71
CA PHE A 33 -8.75 -22.97 -24.68
C PHE A 33 -9.06 -23.51 -26.09
N ALA A 34 -9.27 -24.84 -26.23
CA ALA A 34 -9.52 -25.49 -27.51
C ALA A 34 -8.47 -25.14 -28.60
N THR A 35 -7.20 -25.02 -28.21
CA THR A 35 -6.06 -24.76 -29.11
C THR A 35 -5.15 -25.98 -29.20
N SER A 36 -4.21 -25.98 -30.15
CA SER A 36 -3.24 -27.08 -30.25
C SER A 36 -2.06 -26.88 -29.30
N LYS A 37 -1.60 -27.96 -28.66
CA LYS A 37 -0.39 -27.96 -27.81
C LYS A 37 0.83 -27.39 -28.54
N ALA A 38 0.95 -27.68 -29.84
CA ALA A 38 2.02 -27.15 -30.67
C ALA A 38 1.91 -25.63 -30.91
N ALA A 39 0.69 -25.09 -31.04
CA ALA A 39 0.49 -23.64 -31.09
C ALA A 39 0.91 -22.99 -29.77
N VAL A 40 0.50 -23.55 -28.62
CA VAL A 40 0.84 -23.04 -27.28
C VAL A 40 2.35 -23.05 -27.05
N TYR A 41 3.02 -24.12 -27.47
CA TYR A 41 4.48 -24.22 -27.35
C TYR A 41 5.20 -23.19 -28.21
N ARG A 42 4.79 -23.03 -29.48
CA ARG A 42 5.36 -22.02 -30.37
C ARG A 42 5.12 -20.61 -29.85
N HIS A 43 3.93 -20.33 -29.32
CA HIS A 43 3.58 -19.06 -28.67
C HIS A 43 4.50 -18.73 -27.51
N LYS A 44 4.65 -19.67 -26.57
CA LYS A 44 5.57 -19.53 -25.44
C LYS A 44 7.01 -19.21 -25.86
N ALA A 45 7.45 -19.72 -27.01
CA ALA A 45 8.82 -19.53 -27.50
C ALA A 45 9.09 -18.14 -28.11
N HIS A 46 8.07 -17.40 -28.55
CA HIS A 46 8.25 -16.08 -29.18
C HIS A 46 7.44 -14.94 -28.54
N ALA A 47 6.58 -15.25 -27.57
CA ALA A 47 5.85 -14.23 -26.83
C ALA A 47 6.86 -13.28 -26.14
N PRO A 48 6.80 -11.96 -26.40
CA PRO A 48 7.64 -10.98 -25.74
C PRO A 48 7.45 -11.08 -24.22
N ALA A 49 8.54 -10.94 -23.44
CA ALA A 49 8.47 -10.98 -21.98
C ALA A 49 7.43 -10.00 -21.39
N GLY A 50 7.19 -8.86 -22.04
CA GLY A 50 6.17 -7.89 -21.65
C GLY A 50 4.71 -8.33 -21.88
N GLN A 51 4.45 -9.28 -22.78
CA GLN A 51 3.12 -9.90 -22.97
C GLN A 51 2.94 -11.14 -22.09
N MET A 52 4.01 -11.63 -21.46
CA MET A 52 4.01 -12.71 -20.49
C MET A 52 4.15 -12.18 -19.05
N VAL A 53 3.49 -11.07 -18.76
CA VAL A 53 3.31 -10.58 -17.38
C VAL A 53 1.95 -11.10 -16.89
N ALA A 54 1.91 -11.63 -15.67
CA ALA A 54 0.63 -12.01 -15.07
C ALA A 54 -0.24 -10.74 -14.91
N SER A 55 -1.26 -10.60 -15.76
CA SER A 55 -2.27 -9.56 -15.56
C SER A 55 -3.17 -9.95 -14.38
N PRO A 56 -3.39 -9.07 -13.39
CA PRO A 56 -4.24 -9.41 -12.25
C PRO A 56 -5.65 -9.80 -12.71
N THR A 57 -6.22 -10.81 -12.08
CA THR A 57 -7.60 -11.25 -12.37
C THR A 57 -8.61 -10.17 -11.99
N VAL A 58 -9.79 -10.16 -12.64
CA VAL A 58 -10.88 -9.22 -12.32
C VAL A 58 -11.24 -9.22 -10.82
N VAL A 59 -11.12 -10.39 -10.16
CA VAL A 59 -11.36 -10.55 -8.72
C VAL A 59 -10.25 -9.91 -7.89
N GLU A 60 -8.99 -9.99 -8.31
CA GLU A 60 -7.85 -9.37 -7.63
C GLU A 60 -7.90 -7.84 -7.75
N VAL A 61 -8.27 -7.31 -8.92
CA VAL A 61 -8.48 -5.87 -9.13
C VAL A 61 -9.62 -5.34 -8.25
N ALA A 62 -10.78 -6.01 -8.27
CA ALA A 62 -11.93 -5.60 -7.45
C ALA A 62 -11.63 -5.63 -5.94
N ARG A 63 -10.82 -6.59 -5.48
CA ARG A 63 -10.35 -6.66 -4.08
C ARG A 63 -9.40 -5.52 -3.75
N ALA A 64 -8.46 -5.22 -4.63
CA ALA A 64 -7.53 -4.09 -4.45
C ALA A 64 -8.30 -2.76 -4.37
N ASP A 65 -9.27 -2.53 -5.26
CA ASP A 65 -10.12 -1.34 -5.24
C ASP A 65 -10.92 -1.22 -3.93
N SER A 66 -11.50 -2.33 -3.45
CA SER A 66 -12.24 -2.35 -2.18
C SER A 66 -11.36 -1.99 -0.98
N LEU A 67 -10.11 -2.47 -0.97
CA LEU A 67 -9.16 -2.19 0.11
C LEU A 67 -8.66 -0.74 0.05
N LEU A 68 -8.46 -0.19 -1.15
CA LEU A 68 -8.15 1.23 -1.35
C LEU A 68 -9.28 2.14 -0.84
N ASP A 69 -10.53 1.76 -1.07
CA ASP A 69 -11.68 2.52 -0.55
C ASP A 69 -11.79 2.48 0.98
N GLU A 70 -11.44 1.36 1.63
CA GLU A 70 -11.35 1.31 3.09
C GLU A 70 -10.26 2.23 3.63
N VAL A 71 -9.09 2.26 3.00
CA VAL A 71 -7.99 3.16 3.39
C VAL A 71 -8.38 4.63 3.21
N ARG A 72 -9.06 4.97 2.13
CA ARG A 72 -9.61 6.34 1.94
C ARG A 72 -10.59 6.73 3.04
N LYS A 73 -11.50 5.83 3.44
CA LYS A 73 -12.44 6.08 4.54
C LYS A 73 -11.72 6.29 5.87
N CYS A 74 -10.70 5.49 6.16
CA CYS A 74 -9.88 5.66 7.35
C CYS A 74 -9.12 6.98 7.34
N TRP A 75 -8.57 7.39 6.19
CA TRP A 75 -7.91 8.70 6.04
C TRP A 75 -8.87 9.86 6.35
N GLN A 76 -10.05 9.86 5.74
CA GLN A 76 -11.07 10.90 6.00
C GLN A 76 -11.49 10.94 7.47
N ARG A 77 -11.57 9.79 8.14
CA ARG A 77 -11.85 9.73 9.58
C ARG A 77 -10.70 10.32 10.40
N ALA A 78 -9.46 10.01 10.05
CA ALA A 78 -8.28 10.58 10.70
C ALA A 78 -8.26 12.10 10.56
N GLU A 79 -8.48 12.63 9.36
CA GLU A 79 -8.53 14.06 9.07
C GLU A 79 -9.59 14.78 9.92
N ARG A 80 -10.81 14.25 9.97
CA ARG A 80 -11.88 14.80 10.81
C ARG A 80 -11.53 14.83 12.30
N LEU A 81 -10.90 13.76 12.79
CA LEU A 81 -10.49 13.67 14.20
C LEU A 81 -9.33 14.64 14.51
N THR A 82 -8.41 14.83 13.57
CA THR A 82 -7.35 15.84 13.68
C THR A 82 -7.94 17.24 13.79
N SER A 83 -8.85 17.64 12.89
CA SER A 83 -9.49 18.96 12.96
C SER A 83 -10.27 19.17 14.26
N ALA A 84 -10.97 18.14 14.73
CA ALA A 84 -11.67 18.21 16.02
C ALA A 84 -10.69 18.38 17.20
N ALA A 85 -9.58 17.65 17.18
CA ALA A 85 -8.58 17.75 18.23
C ALA A 85 -7.81 19.06 18.22
N GLU A 86 -7.55 19.67 17.05
CA GLU A 86 -6.99 21.03 16.94
C GLU A 86 -7.88 22.05 17.65
N THR A 87 -9.21 21.94 17.45
CA THR A 87 -10.18 22.80 18.12
C THR A 87 -10.12 22.62 19.64
N ILE A 88 -10.10 21.37 20.12
CA ILE A 88 -10.04 21.06 21.56
C ILE A 88 -8.68 21.47 22.17
N LEU A 89 -7.59 21.34 21.40
CA LEU A 89 -6.25 21.78 21.83
C LEU A 89 -6.21 23.29 22.01
N GLN A 90 -6.82 24.06 21.11
CA GLN A 90 -6.90 25.50 21.24
C GLN A 90 -7.66 25.89 22.52
N GLU A 91 -8.81 25.26 22.79
CA GLU A 91 -9.57 25.47 24.03
C GLU A 91 -8.75 25.08 25.28
N ALA A 92 -7.98 23.99 25.21
CA ALA A 92 -7.12 23.57 26.31
C ALA A 92 -5.99 24.57 26.59
N ILE A 93 -5.42 25.18 25.54
CA ILE A 93 -4.39 26.22 25.66
C ILE A 93 -4.99 27.48 26.30
N ASP A 94 -6.13 27.94 25.79
CA ASP A 94 -6.81 29.15 26.27
C ASP A 94 -7.18 29.02 27.76
N ASN A 95 -7.60 27.82 28.17
CA ASN A 95 -7.98 27.51 29.56
C ASN A 95 -6.81 27.02 30.44
N LYS A 96 -5.61 26.86 29.88
CA LYS A 96 -4.43 26.26 30.55
C LYS A 96 -4.73 24.91 31.21
N ASP A 97 -5.51 24.05 30.54
CA ASP A 97 -5.88 22.71 31.00
C ASP A 97 -5.03 21.61 30.31
N PRO A 98 -3.95 21.13 30.95
CA PRO A 98 -3.09 20.11 30.38
C PRO A 98 -3.76 18.73 30.27
N ALA A 99 -4.80 18.45 31.07
CA ALA A 99 -5.51 17.17 31.01
C ALA A 99 -6.41 17.08 29.78
N LEU A 100 -7.02 18.21 29.39
CA LEU A 100 -7.79 18.31 28.15
C LEU A 100 -6.88 18.21 26.91
N ALA A 101 -5.72 18.88 26.93
CA ALA A 101 -4.73 18.80 25.86
C ALA A 101 -4.25 17.35 25.61
N LEU A 102 -3.95 16.60 26.69
CA LEU A 102 -3.53 15.21 26.57
C LEU A 102 -4.61 14.32 25.94
N LYS A 103 -5.88 14.50 26.32
CA LYS A 103 -7.01 13.75 25.75
C LYS A 103 -7.20 14.02 24.26
N ALA A 104 -7.06 15.29 23.84
CA ALA A 104 -7.14 15.67 22.43
C ALA A 104 -6.04 15.00 21.61
N ILE A 105 -4.79 15.03 22.08
CA ILE A 105 -3.66 14.36 21.42
C ILE A 105 -3.89 12.84 21.31
N GLN A 106 -4.36 12.20 22.39
CA GLN A 106 -4.65 10.76 22.39
C GLN A 106 -5.74 10.38 21.38
N ALA A 107 -6.78 11.21 21.23
CA ALA A 107 -7.87 10.97 20.29
C ALA A 107 -7.40 10.96 18.81
N VAL A 108 -6.37 11.74 18.47
CA VAL A 108 -5.75 11.78 17.13
C VAL A 108 -4.82 10.60 16.90
N CYS A 109 -4.08 10.16 17.92
CA CYS A 109 -3.12 9.08 17.76
C CYS A 109 -3.77 7.71 17.42
N ALA A 110 -5.00 7.46 17.86
CA ALA A 110 -5.69 6.20 17.60
C ALA A 110 -5.98 5.93 16.10
N PRO A 111 -6.67 6.81 15.36
CA PRO A 111 -6.93 6.63 13.92
C PRO A 111 -5.65 6.65 13.07
N ILE A 112 -4.62 7.40 13.47
CA ILE A 112 -3.31 7.37 12.78
C ILE A 112 -2.68 5.98 12.85
N ARG A 113 -2.74 5.32 14.02
CA ARG A 113 -2.24 3.94 14.17
C ARG A 113 -3.03 2.94 13.33
N GLU A 114 -4.36 3.05 13.31
CA GLU A 114 -5.21 2.20 12.46
C GLU A 114 -4.87 2.38 10.97
N THR A 115 -4.70 3.64 10.53
CA THR A 115 -4.35 3.98 9.14
C THR A 115 -2.98 3.41 8.76
N ARG A 116 -1.99 3.48 9.65
CA ARG A 116 -0.67 2.85 9.43
C ARG A 116 -0.79 1.33 9.26
N GLY A 117 -1.58 0.66 10.08
CA GLY A 117 -1.80 -0.78 9.98
C GLY A 117 -2.42 -1.17 8.62
N LEU A 118 -3.41 -0.40 8.14
CA LEU A 118 -4.02 -0.61 6.84
C LEU A 118 -3.06 -0.34 5.68
N LEU A 119 -2.20 0.67 5.78
CA LEU A 119 -1.16 0.95 4.78
C LEU A 119 -0.13 -0.18 4.69
N SER A 120 0.26 -0.77 5.83
CA SER A 120 1.15 -1.94 5.83
C SER A 120 0.50 -3.15 5.15
N LEU A 121 -0.77 -3.42 5.42
CA LEU A 121 -1.53 -4.49 4.75
C LEU A 121 -1.65 -4.24 3.24
N LEU A 122 -1.87 -2.99 2.82
CA LEU A 122 -1.87 -2.61 1.40
C LEU A 122 -0.51 -2.86 0.74
N GLN A 123 0.60 -2.55 1.42
CA GLN A 123 1.95 -2.85 0.91
C GLN A 123 2.18 -4.36 0.78
N GLU A 124 1.78 -5.16 1.78
CA GLU A 124 1.89 -6.62 1.67
C GLU A 124 1.05 -7.18 0.51
N VAL A 125 -0.13 -6.60 0.25
CA VAL A 125 -0.98 -6.99 -0.88
C VAL A 125 -0.37 -6.54 -2.22
N SER A 126 0.21 -5.34 -2.30
CA SER A 126 0.86 -4.85 -3.54
C SER A 126 2.12 -5.65 -3.88
N GLU A 127 2.93 -5.97 -2.87
CA GLU A 127 4.12 -6.82 -2.99
C GLU A 127 3.76 -8.24 -3.45
N ARG A 128 2.70 -8.84 -2.89
CA ARG A 128 2.19 -10.16 -3.33
C ARG A 128 1.61 -10.12 -4.74
N ALA A 129 1.01 -9.01 -5.15
CA ALA A 129 0.52 -8.81 -6.51
C ALA A 129 1.64 -8.52 -7.53
N LYS A 130 2.90 -8.37 -7.09
CA LYS A 130 4.01 -7.85 -7.92
C LYS A 130 3.66 -6.55 -8.65
N ALA A 131 2.72 -5.79 -8.12
CA ALA A 131 2.41 -4.47 -8.60
C ALA A 131 3.27 -3.51 -7.77
N GLU A 132 4.28 -2.90 -8.40
CA GLU A 132 5.00 -1.76 -7.83
C GLU A 132 4.01 -0.62 -7.62
N VAL A 133 3.28 -0.65 -6.51
CA VAL A 133 2.52 0.50 -6.05
C VAL A 133 3.42 1.23 -5.05
N SER A 134 4.25 2.13 -5.60
CA SER A 134 4.95 3.19 -4.87
C SER A 134 3.91 4.18 -4.31
N MET A 135 3.11 3.72 -3.33
CA MET A 135 2.18 4.57 -2.57
C MET A 135 2.88 5.15 -1.34
N GLY A 136 3.82 4.39 -0.74
CA GLY A 136 4.59 4.83 0.43
C GLY A 136 5.41 6.09 0.16
N ASP A 137 6.10 6.14 -0.98
CA ASP A 137 6.87 7.33 -1.38
C ASP A 137 5.96 8.53 -1.71
N ARG A 138 4.78 8.24 -2.26
CA ARG A 138 3.80 9.26 -2.65
C ARG A 138 3.10 9.91 -1.45
N ILE A 139 2.90 9.15 -0.37
CA ILE A 139 2.33 9.65 0.90
C ILE A 139 3.39 10.40 1.72
N LEU A 140 4.61 9.85 1.82
CA LEU A 140 5.70 10.49 2.57
C LEU A 140 6.25 11.75 1.88
N GLY A 141 6.14 11.84 0.55
CA GLY A 141 6.45 13.03 -0.24
C GLY A 141 5.31 14.02 -0.41
N SER A 142 4.15 13.78 0.21
CA SER A 142 2.98 14.66 0.10
C SER A 142 3.20 15.98 0.86
N GLU A 143 2.68 17.09 0.33
CA GLU A 143 2.70 18.38 1.03
C GLU A 143 1.92 18.32 2.35
N GLU A 144 0.89 17.47 2.40
CA GLU A 144 0.02 17.22 3.54
C GLU A 144 0.78 16.59 4.72
N TRP A 145 1.65 15.61 4.44
CA TRP A 145 2.51 15.01 5.47
C TRP A 145 3.49 16.05 6.04
N THR A 146 4.10 16.84 5.17
CA THR A 146 5.01 17.92 5.58
C THR A 146 4.31 18.96 6.45
N ARG A 147 3.07 19.34 6.08
CA ARG A 147 2.23 20.26 6.85
C ARG A 147 1.93 19.72 8.24
N MET A 148 1.53 18.45 8.35
CA MET A 148 1.21 17.82 9.62
C MET A 148 2.42 17.75 10.57
N VAL A 149 3.60 17.39 10.05
CA VAL A 149 4.84 17.37 10.84
C VAL A 149 5.18 18.77 11.35
N ASN A 150 5.04 19.80 10.51
CA ASN A 150 5.31 21.18 10.91
C ASN A 150 4.36 21.67 12.01
N VAL A 151 3.06 21.36 11.91
CA VAL A 151 2.07 21.71 12.96
C VAL A 151 2.41 21.02 14.29
N LEU A 152 2.75 19.72 14.25
CA LEU A 152 3.17 18.97 15.44
C LEU A 152 4.43 19.55 16.08
N CYS A 153 5.45 19.85 15.28
CA CYS A 153 6.69 20.45 15.78
C CYS A 153 6.46 21.84 16.37
N GLY A 154 5.66 22.68 15.71
CA GLY A 154 5.32 24.02 16.20
C GLY A 154 4.52 23.99 17.52
N ALA A 155 3.59 23.06 17.66
CA ALA A 155 2.81 22.90 18.89
C ALA A 155 3.67 22.42 20.09
N LEU A 156 4.79 21.73 19.82
CA LEU A 156 5.71 21.24 20.84
C LEU A 156 6.80 22.26 21.21
N GLU A 157 6.97 23.33 20.44
CA GLU A 157 8.00 24.35 20.64
C GLU A 157 7.97 25.01 22.04
N PRO A 158 6.79 25.32 22.63
CA PRO A 158 6.71 25.84 24.00
C PRO A 158 6.99 24.81 25.10
N PHE A 159 7.05 23.51 24.76
CA PHE A 159 7.11 22.39 25.70
C PHE A 159 8.33 21.49 25.44
N PRO A 160 9.55 21.92 25.82
CA PRO A 160 10.80 21.24 25.47
C PRO A 160 10.89 19.80 26.00
N ASP A 161 10.31 19.52 27.16
CA ASP A 161 10.26 18.16 27.72
C ASP A 161 9.35 17.23 26.89
N ALA A 162 8.24 17.76 26.36
CA ALA A 162 7.33 17.02 25.48
C ALA A 162 7.98 16.76 24.12
N TYR A 163 8.70 17.75 23.57
CA TYR A 163 9.51 17.57 22.36
C TYR A 163 10.55 16.46 22.53
N ALA A 164 11.29 16.46 23.65
CA ALA A 164 12.26 15.42 23.96
C ALA A 164 11.63 14.02 24.06
N ALA A 165 10.46 13.92 24.70
CA ALA A 165 9.71 12.67 24.82
C ALA A 165 9.25 12.13 23.46
N VAL A 166 8.76 13.00 22.58
CA VAL A 166 8.33 12.64 21.22
C VAL A 166 9.52 12.16 20.39
N VAL A 167 10.66 12.87 20.43
CA VAL A 167 11.88 12.46 19.72
C VAL A 167 12.38 11.10 20.21
N ALA A 168 12.34 10.84 21.52
CA ALA A 168 12.72 9.55 22.09
C ALA A 168 11.78 8.42 21.62
N ALA A 169 10.48 8.67 21.54
CA ALA A 169 9.50 7.72 21.04
C ALA A 169 9.72 7.38 19.55
N ILE A 170 9.98 8.40 18.71
CA ILE A 170 10.28 8.20 17.28
C ILE A 170 11.56 7.37 17.09
N LYS A 171 12.61 7.65 17.87
CA LYS A 171 13.87 6.88 17.82
C LYS A 171 13.68 5.42 18.20
N ARG A 172 12.82 5.10 19.18
CA ARG A 172 12.47 3.71 19.52
C ARG A 172 11.79 3.01 18.35
N ILE A 173 10.79 3.64 17.75
CA ILE A 173 10.08 3.07 16.59
C ILE A 173 11.05 2.76 15.43
N ALA A 174 11.96 3.68 15.12
CA ALA A 174 12.96 3.46 14.08
C ALA A 174 13.96 2.34 14.41
N ALA A 175 14.30 2.15 15.69
CA ALA A 175 15.14 1.05 16.15
C ALA A 175 14.41 -0.30 16.05
N ASP A 176 13.14 -0.34 16.45
CA ASP A 176 12.29 -1.54 16.40
C ASP A 176 12.06 -2.00 14.95
N GLU A 177 11.86 -1.08 14.00
CA GLU A 177 11.75 -1.40 12.57
C GLU A 177 13.05 -1.94 11.96
N ARG A 178 14.22 -1.42 12.37
CA ARG A 178 15.53 -1.93 11.94
C ARG A 178 15.79 -3.32 12.49
N ALA A 179 15.40 -3.58 13.74
CA ALA A 179 15.49 -4.91 14.35
C ALA A 179 14.56 -5.91 13.65
N ALA A 180 13.33 -5.50 13.28
CA ALA A 180 12.40 -6.34 12.53
C ALA A 180 12.89 -6.68 11.12
N LYS A 181 13.62 -5.77 10.44
CA LYS A 181 14.23 -6.00 9.12
C LYS A 181 15.56 -6.76 9.17
N GLY A 182 16.17 -6.94 10.34
CA GLY A 182 17.46 -7.61 10.55
C GLY A 182 17.40 -9.05 11.11
N GLY A 183 16.22 -9.68 11.15
CA GLY A 183 16.04 -11.07 11.60
C GLY A 183 16.57 -12.12 10.60
N PRO A 184 16.92 -13.34 11.06
CA PRO A 184 18.09 -14.10 10.59
C PRO A 184 17.86 -14.83 9.25
N HIS A 185 18.48 -14.34 8.20
CA HIS A 185 18.93 -15.19 7.08
C HIS A 185 20.46 -15.15 7.03
N ALA A 186 21.05 -16.03 7.83
CA ALA A 186 22.31 -16.68 7.49
C ALA A 186 22.03 -17.84 6.53
#